data_AF-A0A1Q5UQW7-F1
#
_entry.id   AF-A0A1Q5UQW7-F1
#
_cell.length_a   1.000
_cell.length_b   1.000
_cell.length_c   1.000
_cell.angle_alpha   90.00
_cell.angle_beta   90.00
_cell.angle_gamma   90.00
#
_symmetry.space_group_name_H-M   'P 1'
#
loop_
_entity.id
_entity.type
_entity.pdbx_description
1 polymer ?
#
loop_
_entity_poly.entity_id
_entity_poly.type
_entity_poly.pdbx_seq_one_letter_code
_entity_poly.pdbx_strand_id
1 'polypeptide(L)'
;MAAASHSRPTVFSSQEINTLLGESQDRWGFDAIPCPSDQFQIICEIVTLYKTQPDPDNPSIETLSQVLDIKQRLLQQQTHCAKGKNWLHMTEAYRFAIILYLLRLFSCDIDEFEVDWLVSSVLYHARATPPASGWSDQLLWPLFHAGLELKDARRQEWVRERARCMQSSGGFGNVQSALVLLEGAWKGHRPMKYIDLMLGGGNGAVLLI
;
A
#
# COMPACT_ATOMS: atom_id res chain seq x y z
N MET A 1 7.08 2.73 1.81
CA MET A 1 6.17 2.80 2.99
C MET A 1 6.66 2.01 4.22
N ALA A 2 7.96 2.02 4.51
CA ALA A 2 8.53 1.55 5.79
C ALA A 2 8.58 2.68 6.86
N ALA A 3 7.90 3.81 6.61
CA ALA A 3 8.02 4.98 7.48
C ALA A 3 7.33 4.77 8.83
N ALA A 4 6.21 4.04 8.89
CA ALA A 4 5.51 3.73 10.13
C ALA A 4 6.30 2.76 11.03
N SER A 5 7.12 1.88 10.45
CA SER A 5 7.89 0.89 11.19
C SER A 5 9.19 1.44 11.79
N HIS A 6 9.65 2.62 11.36
CA HIS A 6 10.83 3.27 11.94
C HIS A 6 10.46 4.26 13.05
N SER A 7 11.20 4.21 14.15
CA SER A 7 11.10 5.13 15.30
C SER A 7 11.48 6.58 14.98
N ARG A 8 12.10 6.83 13.82
CA ARG A 8 12.47 8.18 13.39
C ARG A 8 11.21 9.00 13.09
N PRO A 9 11.16 10.29 13.47
CA PRO A 9 10.07 11.18 13.06
C PRO A 9 10.00 11.29 11.54
N THR A 10 8.82 11.67 11.01
CA THR A 10 8.67 11.98 9.58
C THR A 10 9.64 13.11 9.22
N VAL A 11 10.48 12.88 8.20
CA VAL A 11 11.55 13.82 7.82
C VAL A 11 11.00 15.11 7.21
N PHE A 12 9.80 15.05 6.63
CA PHE A 12 9.11 16.20 6.04
C PHE A 12 7.81 16.47 6.80
N SER A 13 7.53 17.75 7.04
CA SER A 13 6.24 18.22 7.52
C SER A 13 5.20 18.21 6.39
N SER A 14 3.90 18.16 6.75
CA SER A 14 2.82 18.23 5.77
C SER A 14 2.86 19.51 4.92
N GLN A 15 3.36 20.62 5.48
CA GLN A 15 3.54 21.88 4.75
C GLN A 15 4.64 21.78 3.70
N GLU A 16 5.80 21.21 4.03
CA GLU A 16 6.90 21.01 3.07
C GLU A 16 6.51 20.03 1.97
N ILE A 17 5.77 18.97 2.31
CA ILE A 17 5.21 18.03 1.33
C ILE A 17 4.25 18.77 0.38
N ASN A 18 3.37 19.62 0.90
CA ASN A 18 2.44 20.40 0.09
C ASN A 18 3.16 21.42 -0.82
N THR A 19 4.22 22.06 -0.35
CA THR A 19 5.06 22.95 -1.17
C THR A 19 5.76 22.19 -2.29
N LEU A 20 6.40 21.05 -1.96
CA LEU A 20 7.07 20.20 -2.95
C LEU A 20 6.11 19.65 -4.02
N LEU A 21 4.89 19.28 -3.61
CA LEU A 21 3.89 18.75 -4.53
C LEU A 21 3.22 19.86 -5.35
N GLY A 22 2.95 21.01 -4.74
CA GLY A 22 2.32 22.18 -5.38
C GLY A 22 3.18 22.82 -6.46
N GLU A 23 4.50 22.83 -6.30
CA GLU A 23 5.43 23.33 -7.33
C GLU A 23 5.54 22.37 -8.55
N SER A 24 5.19 21.10 -8.39
CA SER A 24 5.48 20.06 -9.40
C SER A 24 4.42 19.87 -10.50
N GLN A 25 3.24 20.49 -10.41
CA GLN A 25 2.14 20.42 -11.40
C GLN A 25 1.98 19.05 -12.09
N ASP A 26 1.94 17.94 -11.35
CA ASP A 26 1.76 16.57 -11.87
C ASP A 26 2.73 16.15 -13.00
N ARG A 27 3.82 16.89 -13.20
CA ARG A 27 4.93 16.48 -14.06
C ARG A 27 5.51 15.24 -13.40
N TRP A 28 5.68 14.17 -14.17
CA TRP A 28 6.36 12.96 -13.70
C TRP A 28 7.63 13.35 -12.93
N GLY A 29 7.67 13.05 -11.63
CA GLY A 29 8.66 13.66 -10.75
C GLY A 29 8.65 13.17 -9.32
N PHE A 30 8.13 11.97 -9.07
CA PHE A 30 8.68 11.13 -8.01
C PHE A 30 8.96 9.78 -8.64
N ASP A 31 10.06 9.67 -9.37
CA ASP A 31 10.69 8.37 -9.66
C ASP A 31 10.98 7.56 -8.37
N ALA A 32 10.77 8.19 -7.19
CA ALA A 32 10.82 7.59 -5.87
C ALA A 32 9.49 6.97 -5.38
N ILE A 33 8.30 7.40 -5.86
CA ILE A 33 7.00 6.96 -5.31
C ILE A 33 5.95 6.74 -6.41
N PRO A 34 5.52 5.50 -6.65
CA PRO A 34 4.63 5.13 -7.76
C PRO A 34 3.13 5.40 -7.51
N CYS A 35 2.77 6.54 -6.89
CA CYS A 35 1.38 6.97 -6.74
C CYS A 35 1.21 8.48 -7.01
N PRO A 36 -0.02 8.97 -7.28
CA PRO A 36 -0.29 10.39 -7.43
C PRO A 36 -0.01 11.17 -6.13
N SER A 37 0.18 12.47 -6.29
CA SER A 37 0.57 13.40 -5.22
C SER A 37 -0.44 13.41 -4.06
N ASP A 38 -1.73 13.40 -4.36
CA ASP A 38 -2.82 13.38 -3.37
C ASP A 38 -2.84 12.07 -2.55
N GLN A 39 -2.67 10.92 -3.19
CA GLN A 39 -2.56 9.63 -2.52
C GLN A 39 -1.31 9.55 -1.65
N PHE A 40 -0.20 10.12 -2.10
CA PHE A 40 1.02 10.20 -1.30
C PHE A 40 0.84 11.08 -0.06
N GLN A 41 0.17 12.23 -0.18
CA GLN A 41 -0.19 13.07 0.98
C GLN A 41 -1.02 12.29 1.99
N ILE A 42 -1.99 11.52 1.53
CA ILE A 42 -2.82 10.68 2.40
C ILE A 42 -1.98 9.61 3.11
N ILE A 43 -1.04 8.96 2.42
CA ILE A 43 -0.10 8.02 3.07
C ILE A 43 0.68 8.72 4.19
N CYS A 44 1.19 9.93 3.95
CA CYS A 44 1.91 10.71 4.96
C CYS A 44 1.01 11.10 6.14
N GLU A 45 -0.25 11.46 5.88
CA GLU A 45 -1.27 11.72 6.89
C GLU A 45 -1.51 10.48 7.78
N ILE A 46 -1.70 9.31 7.16
CA ILE A 46 -1.85 8.01 7.84
C ILE A 46 -0.67 7.71 8.75
N VAL A 47 0.56 7.85 8.23
CA VAL A 47 1.79 7.59 8.99
C VAL A 47 1.93 8.56 10.15
N THR A 48 1.61 9.84 9.94
CA THR A 48 1.67 10.86 10.99
C THR A 48 0.67 10.54 12.09
N LEU A 49 -0.59 10.26 11.72
CA LEU A 49 -1.65 9.89 12.65
C LEU A 49 -1.23 8.68 13.51
N TYR A 50 -0.68 7.65 12.88
CA TYR A 50 -0.23 6.44 13.58
C TYR A 50 0.93 6.69 14.54
N LYS A 51 1.83 7.63 14.23
CA LYS A 51 2.98 7.97 15.08
C LYS A 51 2.63 8.92 16.23
N THR A 52 1.61 9.76 16.04
CA THR A 52 1.21 10.75 17.04
C THR A 52 0.23 10.20 18.08
N GLN A 53 -0.39 9.04 17.82
CA GLN A 53 -1.31 8.44 18.77
C GLN A 53 -0.57 7.94 20.03
N PRO A 54 -1.20 8.02 21.21
CA PRO A 54 -0.56 7.64 22.47
C PRO A 54 -0.35 6.12 22.62
N ASP A 55 -1.27 5.32 22.07
CA ASP A 55 -1.22 3.86 22.10
C ASP A 55 -1.59 3.27 20.73
N PRO A 56 -0.61 2.75 19.97
CA PRO A 56 -0.87 2.12 18.67
C PRO A 56 -1.65 0.82 18.73
N ASP A 57 -1.66 0.13 19.88
CA ASP A 57 -2.38 -1.13 20.04
C ASP A 57 -3.85 -0.90 20.39
N ASN A 58 -4.19 0.29 20.91
CA ASN A 58 -5.55 0.67 21.27
C ASN A 58 -5.86 2.12 20.84
N PRO A 59 -6.15 2.34 19.54
CA PRO A 59 -6.45 3.66 19.00
C PRO A 59 -7.67 4.30 19.70
N SER A 60 -7.60 5.60 19.97
CA SER A 60 -8.73 6.32 20.58
C SER A 60 -9.91 6.44 19.63
N ILE A 61 -11.09 6.77 20.15
CA ILE A 61 -12.31 6.99 19.34
C ILE A 61 -12.08 8.11 18.32
N GLU A 62 -11.38 9.17 18.72
CA GLU A 62 -11.02 10.28 17.83
C GLU A 62 -10.10 9.82 16.69
N THR A 63 -9.08 9.00 17.00
CA THR A 63 -8.20 8.42 15.97
C THR A 63 -9.00 7.54 15.01
N LEU A 64 -9.88 6.68 15.51
CA LEU A 64 -10.74 5.84 14.66
C LEU A 64 -11.69 6.67 13.78
N SER A 65 -12.23 7.79 14.30
CA SER A 65 -13.02 8.72 13.49
C SER A 65 -12.18 9.30 12.34
N GLN A 66 -10.95 9.73 12.62
CA GLN A 66 -10.04 10.24 11.58
C GLN A 66 -9.67 9.17 10.55
N VAL A 67 -9.47 7.92 10.98
CA VAL A 67 -9.26 6.78 10.08
C VAL A 67 -10.44 6.60 9.12
N LEU A 68 -11.68 6.66 9.62
CA LEU A 68 -12.87 6.57 8.79
C LEU A 68 -13.00 7.75 7.82
N ASP A 69 -12.67 8.97 8.25
CA ASP A 69 -12.67 10.15 7.38
C ASP A 69 -11.65 10.03 6.24
N ILE A 70 -10.43 9.55 6.54
CA ILE A 70 -9.40 9.29 5.53
C ILE A 70 -9.86 8.23 4.52
N LYS A 71 -10.43 7.12 5.01
CA LYS A 71 -11.00 6.07 4.16
C LYS A 71 -12.09 6.64 3.23
N GLN A 72 -13.00 7.44 3.77
CA GLN A 72 -14.08 8.03 2.99
C GLN A 72 -13.55 9.00 1.91
N ARG A 73 -12.56 9.82 2.25
CA ARG A 73 -11.87 10.70 1.29
C ARG A 73 -11.25 9.90 0.13
N LEU A 74 -10.55 8.80 0.42
CA LEU A 74 -9.97 7.92 -0.60
C LEU A 74 -11.04 7.31 -1.52
N LEU A 75 -12.17 6.87 -0.96
CA LEU A 75 -13.27 6.28 -1.72
C LEU A 75 -13.94 7.29 -2.66
N GLN A 76 -14.09 8.54 -2.20
CA GLN A 76 -14.71 9.64 -2.96
C GLN A 76 -13.75 10.36 -3.91
N GLN A 77 -12.45 10.04 -3.86
CA GLN A 77 -11.44 10.70 -4.67
C GLN A 77 -11.71 10.52 -6.17
N GLN A 78 -11.44 11.58 -6.94
CA GLN A 78 -11.54 11.53 -8.39
C GLN A 78 -10.52 10.55 -8.97
N THR A 79 -10.94 9.77 -9.96
CA THR A 79 -10.04 8.85 -10.65
C THR A 79 -9.02 9.58 -11.51
N HIS A 80 -7.78 9.07 -11.53
CA HIS A 80 -6.70 9.69 -12.28
C HIS A 80 -6.61 9.13 -13.69
N CYS A 81 -7.22 9.80 -14.66
CA CYS A 81 -7.21 9.35 -16.07
C CYS A 81 -6.28 10.16 -16.99
N ALA A 82 -5.65 11.23 -16.50
CA ALA A 82 -4.90 12.21 -17.30
C ALA A 82 -3.75 11.61 -18.13
N LYS A 83 -3.13 10.52 -17.65
CA LYS A 83 -2.00 9.84 -18.31
C LYS A 83 -2.39 8.52 -18.97
N GLY A 84 -3.69 8.33 -19.26
CA GLY A 84 -4.22 7.17 -19.97
C GLY A 84 -4.62 5.99 -19.07
N LYS A 85 -5.00 4.88 -19.71
CA LYS A 85 -5.64 3.73 -19.04
C LYS A 85 -4.74 3.02 -18.03
N ASN A 86 -3.46 2.83 -18.34
CA ASN A 86 -2.53 2.15 -17.43
C ASN A 86 -2.29 2.97 -16.15
N TRP A 87 -2.20 4.30 -16.28
CA TRP A 87 -2.13 5.21 -15.14
C TRP A 87 -3.38 5.12 -14.28
N LEU A 88 -4.57 5.15 -14.89
CA LEU A 88 -5.83 4.95 -14.18
C LEU A 88 -5.80 3.65 -13.38
N HIS A 89 -5.50 2.52 -14.02
CA HIS A 89 -5.52 1.25 -13.31
C HIS A 89 -4.46 1.16 -12.22
N MET A 90 -3.24 1.66 -12.44
CA MET A 90 -2.22 1.65 -11.40
C MET A 90 -2.62 2.50 -10.19
N THR A 91 -3.05 3.74 -10.41
CA THR A 91 -3.44 4.67 -9.33
C THR A 91 -4.65 4.19 -8.54
N GLU A 92 -5.59 3.50 -9.19
CA GLU A 92 -6.72 2.87 -8.52
C GLU A 92 -6.30 1.65 -7.69
N ALA A 93 -5.36 0.83 -8.17
CA ALA A 93 -4.79 -0.26 -7.36
C ALA A 93 -4.12 0.30 -6.09
N TYR A 94 -3.40 1.41 -6.20
CA TYR A 94 -2.86 2.13 -5.05
C TYR A 94 -3.94 2.62 -4.10
N ARG A 95 -5.00 3.26 -4.61
CA ARG A 95 -6.12 3.78 -3.81
C ARG A 95 -6.69 2.72 -2.87
N PHE A 96 -7.05 1.56 -3.42
CA PHE A 96 -7.63 0.47 -2.62
C PHE A 96 -6.61 -0.18 -1.68
N ALA A 97 -5.34 -0.28 -2.10
CA ALA A 97 -4.28 -0.78 -1.23
C ALA A 97 -3.94 0.16 -0.07
N ILE A 98 -4.04 1.48 -0.25
CA ILE A 98 -3.89 2.47 0.83
C ILE A 98 -5.00 2.30 1.85
N ILE A 99 -6.24 2.03 1.42
CA ILE A 99 -7.35 1.73 2.34
C ILE A 99 -7.05 0.45 3.13
N LEU A 100 -6.60 -0.63 2.47
CA LEU A 100 -6.20 -1.87 3.15
C LEU A 100 -5.08 -1.63 4.16
N TYR A 101 -4.06 -0.84 3.79
CA TYR A 101 -2.96 -0.46 4.68
C TYR A 101 -3.45 0.31 5.90
N LEU A 102 -4.26 1.35 5.69
CA LEU A 102 -4.85 2.17 6.74
C LEU A 102 -5.62 1.32 7.75
N LEU A 103 -6.57 0.56 7.24
CA LEU A 103 -7.45 -0.31 8.02
C LEU A 103 -6.66 -1.32 8.88
N ARG A 104 -5.61 -1.91 8.30
CA ARG A 104 -4.76 -2.86 9.01
C ARG A 104 -3.82 -2.20 10.01
N LEU A 105 -3.31 -1.02 9.69
CA LEU A 105 -2.36 -0.30 10.54
C LEU A 105 -3.01 0.10 11.88
N PHE A 106 -4.30 0.41 11.88
CA PHE A 106 -5.07 0.77 13.08
C PHE A 106 -5.91 -0.38 13.64
N SER A 107 -5.68 -1.62 13.19
CA SER A 107 -6.40 -2.82 13.65
C SER A 107 -7.92 -2.66 13.69
N CYS A 108 -8.49 -1.99 12.69
CA CYS A 108 -9.93 -1.73 12.66
C CYS A 108 -10.70 -3.04 12.51
N ASP A 109 -11.84 -3.16 13.21
CA ASP A 109 -12.79 -4.26 12.97
C ASP A 109 -13.53 -3.98 11.66
N ILE A 110 -13.29 -4.82 10.66
CA ILE A 110 -13.77 -4.61 9.29
C ILE A 110 -14.50 -5.86 8.85
N ASP A 111 -15.65 -5.64 8.22
CA ASP A 111 -16.44 -6.71 7.63
C ASP A 111 -15.66 -7.46 6.53
N GLU A 112 -15.73 -8.80 6.55
CA GLU A 112 -14.99 -9.63 5.61
C GLU A 112 -15.37 -9.36 4.14
N PHE A 113 -16.62 -8.95 3.86
CA PHE A 113 -17.04 -8.60 2.50
C PHE A 113 -16.40 -7.29 2.03
N GLU A 114 -16.23 -6.32 2.92
CA GLU A 114 -15.51 -5.10 2.59
C GLU A 114 -14.03 -5.39 2.27
N VAL A 115 -13.38 -6.24 3.06
CA VAL A 115 -11.99 -6.65 2.78
C VAL A 115 -11.90 -7.38 1.44
N ASP A 116 -12.78 -8.34 1.15
CA ASP A 116 -12.77 -9.05 -0.14
C ASP A 116 -13.04 -8.11 -1.32
N TRP A 117 -13.92 -7.12 -1.16
CA TRP A 117 -14.18 -6.10 -2.18
C TRP A 117 -12.94 -5.23 -2.46
N LEU A 118 -12.26 -4.76 -1.41
CA LEU A 118 -11.01 -3.99 -1.55
C LEU A 118 -9.92 -4.81 -2.26
N VAL A 119 -9.72 -6.06 -1.81
CA VAL A 119 -8.76 -6.99 -2.42
C VAL A 119 -9.09 -7.24 -3.88
N SER A 120 -10.36 -7.55 -4.18
CA SER A 120 -10.82 -7.79 -5.55
C SER A 120 -10.63 -6.56 -6.44
N SER A 121 -10.82 -5.36 -5.91
CA SER A 121 -10.58 -4.10 -6.62
C SER A 121 -9.11 -3.92 -6.96
N VAL A 122 -8.19 -4.14 -6.00
CA VAL A 122 -6.74 -4.11 -6.28
C VAL A 122 -6.38 -5.11 -7.38
N LEU A 123 -6.85 -6.36 -7.28
CA LEU A 123 -6.53 -7.40 -8.26
C LEU A 123 -7.12 -7.10 -9.65
N TYR A 124 -8.34 -6.55 -9.72
CA TYR A 124 -8.97 -6.14 -10.97
C TYR A 124 -8.11 -5.08 -11.69
N HIS A 125 -7.74 -4.02 -10.99
CA HIS A 125 -6.92 -2.96 -11.55
C HIS A 125 -5.52 -3.46 -11.92
N ALA A 126 -4.90 -4.30 -11.09
CA ALA A 126 -3.60 -4.88 -11.41
C ALA A 126 -3.64 -5.77 -12.67
N ARG A 127 -4.70 -6.56 -12.87
CA ARG A 127 -4.89 -7.38 -14.09
C ARG A 127 -5.06 -6.53 -15.35
N ALA A 128 -5.63 -5.34 -15.23
CA ALA A 128 -5.83 -4.43 -16.34
C ALA A 128 -4.53 -3.70 -16.77
N THR A 129 -3.43 -3.83 -16.00
CA THR A 129 -2.12 -3.33 -16.40
C THR A 129 -1.30 -4.39 -17.16
N PRO A 130 -0.61 -4.02 -18.26
CA PRO A 130 0.18 -4.97 -19.04
C PRO A 130 1.23 -5.69 -18.17
N PRO A 131 1.32 -7.04 -18.24
CA PRO A 131 2.38 -7.78 -17.56
C PRO A 131 3.77 -7.36 -18.10
N ALA A 132 4.80 -7.49 -17.26
CA ALA A 132 6.21 -7.19 -17.63
C ALA A 132 6.39 -5.78 -18.23
N SER A 133 5.76 -4.78 -17.62
CA SER A 133 5.91 -3.36 -17.97
C SER A 133 6.30 -2.56 -16.74
N GLY A 134 6.88 -1.37 -16.92
CA GLY A 134 7.21 -0.48 -15.80
C GLY A 134 6.00 -0.16 -14.91
N TRP A 135 4.78 -0.17 -15.47
CA TRP A 135 3.53 -0.05 -14.72
C TRP A 135 3.28 -1.24 -13.79
N SER A 136 3.59 -2.44 -14.27
CA SER A 136 3.46 -3.66 -13.46
C SER A 136 4.50 -3.68 -12.35
N ASP A 137 5.73 -3.26 -12.62
CA ASP A 137 6.80 -3.27 -11.61
C ASP A 137 6.46 -2.33 -10.43
N GLN A 138 5.72 -1.27 -10.72
CA GLN A 138 5.17 -0.34 -9.72
C GLN A 138 4.01 -0.91 -8.89
N LEU A 139 3.44 -2.07 -9.23
CA LEU A 139 2.30 -2.65 -8.49
C LEU A 139 2.69 -3.58 -7.34
N LEU A 140 3.99 -3.71 -7.03
CA LEU A 140 4.45 -4.61 -5.97
C LEU A 140 3.79 -4.27 -4.62
N TRP A 141 3.76 -2.99 -4.23
CA TRP A 141 3.19 -2.58 -2.95
C TRP A 141 1.67 -2.82 -2.88
N PRO A 142 0.86 -2.41 -3.87
CA PRO A 142 -0.57 -2.75 -3.87
C PRO A 142 -0.86 -4.24 -3.78
N LEU A 143 -0.12 -5.05 -4.56
CA LEU A 143 -0.31 -6.50 -4.58
C LEU A 143 0.14 -7.17 -3.30
N PHE A 144 1.16 -6.65 -2.63
CA PHE A 144 1.55 -7.14 -1.31
C PHE A 144 0.40 -6.95 -0.31
N HIS A 145 -0.21 -5.77 -0.27
CA HIS A 145 -1.31 -5.48 0.66
C HIS A 145 -2.56 -6.30 0.42
N ALA A 146 -2.98 -6.41 -0.83
CA ALA A 146 -4.10 -7.28 -1.21
C ALA A 146 -3.75 -8.76 -1.00
N GLY A 147 -2.51 -9.13 -1.32
CA GLY A 147 -1.97 -10.48 -1.20
C GLY A 147 -2.06 -11.02 0.22
N LEU A 148 -1.81 -10.19 1.22
CA LEU A 148 -1.89 -10.60 2.63
C LEU A 148 -3.26 -11.17 2.98
N GLU A 149 -4.35 -10.63 2.43
CA GLU A 149 -5.72 -11.05 2.75
C GLU A 149 -6.25 -12.20 1.88
N LEU A 150 -5.43 -12.75 0.99
CA LEU A 150 -5.87 -13.84 0.13
C LEU A 150 -5.97 -15.16 0.89
N LYS A 151 -7.19 -15.70 0.93
CA LYS A 151 -7.49 -17.03 1.48
C LYS A 151 -7.57 -18.12 0.40
N ASP A 152 -7.81 -17.78 -0.87
CA ASP A 152 -7.99 -18.75 -1.94
C ASP A 152 -6.72 -19.02 -2.77
N ALA A 153 -6.44 -20.31 -3.00
CA ALA A 153 -5.24 -20.75 -3.71
C ALA A 153 -5.13 -20.20 -5.13
N ARG A 154 -6.26 -19.93 -5.81
CA ARG A 154 -6.26 -19.45 -7.20
C ARG A 154 -5.78 -17.99 -7.30
N ARG A 155 -6.29 -17.09 -6.45
CA ARG A 155 -5.80 -15.71 -6.41
C ARG A 155 -4.37 -15.65 -5.87
N GLN A 156 -4.01 -16.49 -4.90
CA GLN A 156 -2.63 -16.62 -4.44
C GLN A 156 -1.69 -17.00 -5.58
N GLU A 157 -2.00 -18.03 -6.38
CA GLU A 157 -1.18 -18.41 -7.53
C GLU A 157 -1.08 -17.30 -8.57
N TRP A 158 -2.16 -16.55 -8.80
CA TRP A 158 -2.12 -15.39 -9.68
C TRP A 158 -1.14 -14.31 -9.19
N VAL A 159 -1.10 -14.05 -7.88
CA VAL A 159 -0.13 -13.12 -7.29
C VAL A 159 1.31 -13.67 -7.41
N ARG A 160 1.52 -14.98 -7.20
CA ARG A 160 2.84 -15.62 -7.41
C ARG A 160 3.33 -15.41 -8.83
N GLU A 161 2.49 -15.70 -9.81
CA GLU A 161 2.86 -15.55 -11.22
C GLU A 161 3.16 -14.10 -11.55
N ARG A 162 2.36 -13.16 -11.03
CA ARG A 162 2.62 -11.74 -11.22
C ARG A 162 3.95 -11.30 -10.61
N ALA A 163 4.29 -11.80 -9.41
CA ALA A 163 5.58 -11.54 -8.78
C ALA A 163 6.75 -12.13 -9.59
N ARG A 164 6.62 -13.34 -10.15
CA ARG A 164 7.62 -13.93 -11.06
C ARG A 164 7.84 -13.04 -12.29
N CYS A 165 6.77 -12.53 -12.89
CA CYS A 165 6.88 -11.58 -14.00
C CYS A 165 7.67 -10.32 -13.59
N MET A 166 7.30 -9.67 -12.47
CA MET A 166 7.99 -8.48 -11.97
C MET A 166 9.48 -8.73 -11.68
N GLN A 167 9.81 -9.89 -11.10
CA GLN A 167 11.19 -10.28 -10.83
C GLN A 167 12.01 -10.41 -12.12
N SER A 168 11.39 -10.92 -13.19
CA SER A 168 12.02 -11.09 -14.50
C SER A 168 12.17 -9.78 -15.29
N SER A 169 11.23 -8.83 -15.15
CA SER A 169 11.25 -7.53 -15.85
C SER A 169 12.11 -6.48 -15.14
N GLY A 170 12.06 -6.42 -13.81
CA GLY A 170 12.66 -5.33 -13.04
C GLY A 170 13.94 -5.69 -12.26
N GLY A 171 14.22 -6.96 -12.00
CA GLY A 171 15.43 -7.40 -11.29
C GLY A 171 15.53 -6.96 -9.81
N PHE A 172 14.48 -6.37 -9.23
CA PHE A 172 14.51 -5.84 -7.86
C PHE A 172 14.31 -6.94 -6.80
N GLY A 173 15.24 -7.04 -5.84
CA GLY A 173 15.18 -8.03 -4.75
C GLY A 173 13.96 -7.90 -3.81
N ASN A 174 13.27 -6.76 -3.84
CA ASN A 174 12.07 -6.51 -3.03
C ASN A 174 10.91 -7.46 -3.39
N VAL A 175 10.83 -7.90 -4.64
CA VAL A 175 9.75 -8.80 -5.10
C VAL A 175 9.85 -10.16 -4.42
N GLN A 176 11.06 -10.74 -4.35
CA GLN A 176 11.29 -12.01 -3.68
C GLN A 176 11.00 -11.92 -2.18
N SER A 177 11.46 -10.87 -1.50
CA SER A 177 11.20 -10.65 -0.08
C SER A 177 9.70 -10.52 0.21
N ALA A 178 8.98 -9.76 -0.61
CA ALA A 178 7.52 -9.62 -0.49
C ALA A 178 6.82 -10.97 -0.66
N LEU A 179 7.23 -11.77 -1.65
CA LEU A 179 6.64 -13.09 -1.88
C LEU A 179 6.88 -14.05 -0.72
N VAL A 180 8.09 -14.07 -0.13
CA VAL A 180 8.39 -14.89 1.06
C VAL A 180 7.45 -14.56 2.23
N LEU A 181 7.23 -13.26 2.48
CA LEU A 181 6.30 -12.82 3.52
C LEU A 181 4.85 -13.25 3.24
N LEU A 182 4.42 -13.14 1.98
CA LEU A 182 3.09 -13.60 1.55
C LEU A 182 2.91 -15.11 1.76
N GLU A 183 3.89 -15.94 1.36
CA GLU A 183 3.84 -17.38 1.59
C GLU A 183 3.79 -17.73 3.09
N GLY A 184 4.52 -16.99 3.92
CA GLY A 184 4.45 -17.12 5.37
C GLY A 184 3.03 -16.85 5.89
N ALA A 185 2.45 -15.72 5.47
CA ALA A 185 1.09 -15.33 5.84
C ALA A 185 0.04 -16.35 5.36
N TRP A 186 0.12 -16.86 4.13
CA TRP A 186 -0.80 -17.86 3.59
C TRP A 186 -0.71 -19.22 4.30
N LYS A 187 0.43 -19.52 4.93
CA LYS A 187 0.63 -20.70 5.78
C LYS A 187 0.23 -20.47 7.24
N GLY A 188 -0.31 -19.31 7.58
CA GLY A 188 -0.72 -18.96 8.95
C GLY A 188 0.39 -18.38 9.83
N HIS A 189 1.59 -18.11 9.30
CA HIS A 189 2.70 -17.49 10.05
C HIS A 189 2.59 -15.96 10.07
N ARG A 190 1.38 -15.42 10.26
CA ARG A 190 1.15 -13.97 10.30
C ARG A 190 1.54 -13.45 11.70
N PRO A 191 2.43 -12.44 11.81
CA PRO A 191 2.67 -11.75 13.08
C PRO A 191 1.37 -11.16 13.63
N MET A 192 1.25 -11.08 14.96
CA MET A 192 0.08 -10.49 15.61
C MET A 192 -0.09 -9.01 15.26
N LYS A 193 1.03 -8.28 15.13
CA LYS A 193 1.02 -6.88 14.72
C LYS A 193 1.46 -6.73 13.27
N TYR A 194 0.71 -5.93 12.53
CA TYR A 194 1.05 -5.61 11.15
C TYR A 194 2.42 -4.93 11.01
N ILE A 195 2.83 -4.14 12.00
CA ILE A 195 4.14 -3.46 11.97
C ILE A 195 5.31 -4.44 12.05
N ASP A 196 5.15 -5.57 12.75
CA ASP A 196 6.19 -6.59 12.89
C ASP A 196 6.45 -7.30 11.55
N LEU A 197 5.40 -7.46 10.74
CA LEU A 197 5.51 -7.96 9.37
C LEU A 197 6.37 -7.03 8.49
N MET A 198 6.25 -5.72 8.69
CA MET A 198 6.98 -4.70 7.93
C MET A 198 8.42 -4.52 8.43
N LEU A 199 8.72 -4.92 9.67
CA LEU A 199 10.05 -4.81 10.27
C LEU A 199 10.99 -5.95 9.84
N GLY A 200 10.45 -7.11 9.49
CA GLY A 200 11.23 -8.29 9.10
C GLY A 200 12.00 -8.86 10.30
N GLY A 201 11.70 -10.09 10.69
CA GLY A 201 12.47 -10.79 11.72
C GLY A 201 13.91 -11.08 11.25
N GLY A 202 14.84 -10.17 11.52
CA GLY A 202 16.29 -10.33 11.30
C GLY A 202 16.73 -10.36 9.83
N ASN A 203 17.56 -9.38 9.45
CA ASN A 203 18.35 -9.28 8.21
C ASN A 203 17.71 -8.77 6.91
N GLY A 204 16.53 -8.17 6.94
CA GLY A 204 16.06 -7.40 5.78
C GLY A 204 14.90 -6.49 6.13
N ALA A 205 15.16 -5.20 6.29
CA ALA A 205 14.09 -4.22 6.27
C ALA A 205 13.39 -4.37 4.91
N VAL A 206 12.11 -4.77 4.92
CA VAL A 206 11.30 -4.85 3.71
C VAL A 206 10.96 -3.41 3.31
N LEU A 207 11.90 -2.79 2.61
CA LEU A 207 11.70 -1.53 1.91
C LEU A 207 10.83 -1.81 0.69
N LEU A 208 9.53 -1.99 0.93
CA LEU A 208 8.55 -1.75 -0.12
C LEU A 208 8.49 -0.23 -0.31
N ILE A 209 9.42 0.29 -1.12
CA ILE A 209 9.33 1.59 -1.78
C ILE A 209 8.39 1.42 -2.96
#